data_AF-A0A949THW3-F1
#
_entry.id   AF-A0A949THW3-F1
#
_cell.length_a   1.000
_cell.length_b   1.000
_cell.length_c   1.000
_cell.angle_alpha   90.00
_cell.angle_beta   90.00
_cell.angle_gamma   90.00
#
_symmetry.space_group_name_H-M   'P 1'
#
loop_
_entity.id
_entity.type
_entity.pdbx_description
1 polymer ?
#
loop_
_entity_poly.entity_id
_entity_poly.type
_entity_poly.pdbx_seq_one_letter_code
_entity_poly.pdbx_strand_id
1 'polypeptide(L)'
;MRKQDEMERSLTLKAIKISWIFTAVVLFIWGVVNYIKGMGQTFPMIVFILQVLVVLIMQQVYIMKTGDKNSKKNLNMMALSVITVIIFGGILLLFFK
;
A
#
# COMPACT_ATOMS: atom_id res chain seq x y z
N MET A 1 33.12 -8.90 1.22
CA MET A 1 31.93 -9.71 1.54
C MET A 1 30.72 -8.84 1.87
N ARG A 2 30.74 -7.96 2.89
CA ARG A 2 29.62 -7.04 3.23
C ARG A 2 28.96 -6.24 2.08
N LYS A 3 29.73 -5.72 1.11
CA LYS A 3 29.18 -4.94 -0.02
C LYS A 3 28.32 -5.77 -0.98
N GLN A 4 28.62 -7.06 -1.13
CA GLN A 4 27.89 -7.93 -2.04
C GLN A 4 26.52 -8.28 -1.45
N ASP A 5 26.48 -8.58 -0.15
CA ASP A 5 25.23 -8.82 0.59
C ASP A 5 24.32 -7.58 0.62
N GLU A 6 24.91 -6.38 0.72
CA GLU A 6 24.17 -5.10 0.64
C GLU A 6 23.54 -4.90 -0.75
N MET A 7 24.23 -5.30 -1.84
CA MET A 7 23.69 -5.23 -3.20
C MET A 7 22.56 -6.24 -3.43
N GLU A 8 22.74 -7.49 -3.01
CA GLU A 8 21.71 -8.53 -3.14
C GLU A 8 20.43 -8.15 -2.41
N ARG A 9 20.54 -7.62 -1.18
CA ARG A 9 19.38 -7.14 -0.40
C ARG A 9 18.66 -5.99 -1.10
N SER A 10 19.39 -5.07 -1.72
CA SER A 10 18.79 -3.95 -2.45
C SER A 10 18.03 -4.42 -3.70
N LEU A 11 18.52 -5.46 -4.37
CA LEU A 11 17.88 -6.08 -5.52
C LEU A 11 16.59 -6.79 -5.09
N THR A 12 16.63 -7.58 -4.02
CA THR A 12 15.45 -8.25 -3.47
C THR A 12 14.38 -7.24 -3.04
N LEU A 13 14.76 -6.14 -2.39
CA LEU A 13 13.81 -5.08 -2.01
C LEU A 13 13.15 -4.43 -3.23
N LYS A 14 13.91 -4.16 -4.29
CA LYS A 14 13.36 -3.65 -5.55
C LYS A 14 12.39 -4.64 -6.18
N ALA A 15 12.74 -5.93 -6.21
CA ALA A 15 11.89 -6.98 -6.75
C ALA A 15 10.56 -7.11 -5.97
N ILE A 16 10.61 -7.11 -4.64
CA ILE A 16 9.41 -7.14 -3.78
C ILE A 16 8.52 -5.93 -4.05
N LYS A 17 9.12 -4.74 -4.21
CA LYS A 17 8.37 -3.51 -4.48
C LYS A 17 7.63 -3.57 -5.83
N ILE A 18 8.28 -4.10 -6.86
CA ILE A 18 7.68 -4.28 -8.18
C ILE A 18 6.58 -5.35 -8.13
N SER A 19 6.81 -6.46 -7.45
CA SER A 19 5.82 -7.52 -7.24
C SER A 19 4.57 -6.99 -6.53
N TRP A 20 4.74 -6.17 -5.48
CA TRP A 20 3.63 -5.54 -4.78
C TRP A 20 2.82 -4.62 -5.71
N ILE A 21 3.48 -3.76 -6.49
CA ILE A 21 2.80 -2.87 -7.45
C ILE A 21 2.00 -3.69 -8.47
N PHE A 22 2.59 -4.76 -8.99
CA PHE A 22 1.92 -5.66 -9.93
C PHE A 22 0.65 -6.26 -9.33
N THR A 23 0.73 -6.81 -8.10
CA THR A 23 -0.44 -7.34 -7.40
C THR A 23 -1.51 -6.26 -7.18
N ALA A 24 -1.09 -5.04 -6.84
CA ALA A 24 -1.98 -3.91 -6.64
C ALA A 24 -2.78 -3.58 -7.93
N VAL A 25 -2.10 -3.50 -9.08
CA VAL A 25 -2.72 -3.22 -10.38
C VAL A 25 -3.70 -4.32 -10.79
N VAL A 26 -3.33 -5.59 -10.61
CA VAL A 26 -4.19 -6.73 -10.96
C VAL A 26 -5.50 -6.69 -10.14
N LEU A 27 -5.40 -6.44 -8.83
CA LEU A 27 -6.59 -6.38 -7.98
C LEU A 27 -7.44 -5.16 -8.24
N PHE A 28 -6.83 -4.04 -8.62
CA PHE A 28 -7.56 -2.86 -9.05
C PHE A 28 -8.38 -3.16 -10.31
N ILE A 29 -7.77 -3.76 -11.34
CA ILE A 29 -8.47 -4.17 -12.56
C ILE A 29 -9.59 -5.16 -12.23
N TRP A 30 -9.33 -6.15 -11.38
CA TRP A 30 -10.33 -7.13 -10.99
C TRP A 30 -11.50 -6.50 -10.22
N GLY A 31 -11.22 -5.56 -9.31
CA GLY A 31 -12.24 -4.78 -8.61
C GLY A 31 -13.16 -4.03 -9.58
N VAL A 32 -12.57 -3.34 -10.57
CA VAL A 32 -13.32 -2.60 -11.61
C VAL A 32 -14.16 -3.56 -12.46
N VAL A 33 -13.62 -4.70 -12.88
CA VAL A 33 -14.36 -5.69 -13.68
C VAL A 33 -15.54 -6.27 -12.89
N ASN A 34 -15.37 -6.57 -11.60
CA ASN A 34 -16.47 -7.06 -10.75
C ASN A 34 -17.57 -6.01 -10.57
N TYR A 35 -17.20 -4.74 -10.43
CA TYR A 35 -18.16 -3.63 -10.36
C TYR A 35 -19.02 -3.55 -11.63
N ILE A 36 -18.38 -3.59 -12.81
CA ILE A 36 -19.09 -3.54 -14.10
C ILE A 36 -20.00 -4.76 -14.27
N LYS A 37 -19.59 -5.93 -13.79
CA LYS A 37 -20.35 -7.17 -13.93
C LYS A 37 -21.49 -7.32 -12.91
N GLY A 38 -21.66 -6.37 -11.99
CA GLY A 38 -22.72 -6.42 -10.98
C GLY A 38 -22.63 -7.62 -10.03
N MET A 39 -21.48 -8.31 -9.99
CA MET A 39 -21.25 -9.39 -9.04
C MET A 39 -21.01 -8.74 -7.68
N GLY A 40 -22.02 -8.84 -6.80
CA GLY A 40 -21.96 -8.35 -5.44
C GLY A 40 -20.72 -8.83 -4.67
N GLN A 41 -20.37 -8.02 -3.68
CA GLN A 41 -19.20 -8.06 -2.80
C GLN A 41 -17.81 -8.14 -3.45
N THR A 42 -17.09 -7.06 -3.19
CA THR A 42 -15.81 -6.63 -3.73
C THR A 42 -14.61 -7.27 -3.01
N PHE A 43 -14.58 -8.60 -2.92
CA PHE A 43 -13.45 -9.32 -2.29
C PHE A 43 -12.06 -8.88 -2.80
N PRO A 44 -11.84 -8.65 -4.12
CA PRO A 44 -10.57 -8.13 -4.62
C PRO A 44 -10.24 -6.72 -4.11
N MET A 45 -11.24 -5.86 -3.92
CA MET A 45 -11.02 -4.52 -3.38
C MET A 45 -10.67 -4.56 -1.90
N ILE A 46 -11.33 -5.41 -1.11
CA ILE A 46 -10.99 -5.60 0.32
C ILE A 46 -9.54 -6.05 0.43
N VAL A 47 -9.14 -7.01 -0.39
CA VAL A 47 -7.76 -7.51 -0.41
C VAL A 47 -6.79 -6.42 -0.85
N PHE A 48 -7.10 -5.62 -1.88
CA PHE A 48 -6.30 -4.48 -2.33
C PHE A 48 -6.13 -3.39 -1.25
N ILE A 49 -7.21 -3.09 -0.51
CA ILE A 49 -7.18 -2.14 0.61
C ILE A 49 -6.25 -2.62 1.72
N LEU A 50 -6.37 -3.91 2.10
CA LEU A 50 -5.62 -4.47 3.21
C LEU A 50 -4.10 -4.38 2.98
N GLN A 51 -3.64 -4.61 1.75
CA GLN A 51 -2.20 -4.49 1.40
C GLN A 51 -1.71 -3.06 1.54
N VAL A 52 -2.51 -2.08 1.11
CA VAL A 52 -2.15 -0.67 1.25
C VAL A 52 -2.08 -0.30 2.73
N LEU A 53 -3.06 -0.73 3.55
CA LEU A 53 -3.04 -0.50 5.00
C LEU A 53 -1.80 -1.11 5.67
N VAL A 54 -1.44 -2.34 5.32
CA VAL A 54 -0.23 -3.00 5.87
C VAL A 54 1.03 -2.22 5.49
N VAL A 55 1.17 -1.76 4.25
CA VAL A 55 2.32 -0.96 3.82
C VAL A 55 2.40 0.37 4.57
N LEU A 56 1.25 1.03 4.79
CA LEU A 56 1.18 2.26 5.56
C LEU A 56 1.60 2.04 7.03
N ILE A 57 1.05 1.02 7.68
CA ILE A 57 1.40 0.68 9.07
C ILE A 57 2.90 0.36 9.17
N MET A 58 3.43 -0.44 8.26
CA MET A 58 4.85 -0.80 8.25
C MET A 58 5.75 0.42 8.02
N GLN A 59 5.38 1.35 7.14
CA GLN A 59 6.09 2.62 6.99
C GLN A 59 6.12 3.40 8.31
N GLN A 60 4.99 3.52 9.00
CA GLN A 60 4.91 4.25 10.27
C GLN A 60 5.78 3.60 11.35
N VAL A 61 5.71 2.27 11.50
CA VAL A 61 6.54 1.52 12.46
C VAL A 61 8.02 1.72 12.17
N TYR A 62 8.43 1.69 10.90
CA TYR A 62 9.82 1.89 10.51
C TYR A 62 10.31 3.30 10.84
N ILE A 63 9.48 4.30 10.55
CA ILE A 63 9.74 5.71 10.84
C ILE A 63 9.89 5.96 12.34
N MET A 64 8.96 5.42 13.15
CA MET A 64 9.02 5.51 14.61
C MET A 64 10.30 4.87 15.17
N LYS A 65 10.72 3.72 14.61
CA LYS A 65 11.97 3.05 15.01
C LYS A 65 13.23 3.83 14.64
N THR A 66 13.24 4.53 13.50
CA THR A 66 14.43 5.26 13.05
C THR A 66 14.69 6.55 13.82
N GLY A 67 13.75 7.04 14.66
CA GLY A 67 13.97 8.18 15.55
C GLY A 67 14.40 9.49 14.86
N ASP A 68 14.22 9.57 13.54
CA ASP A 68 14.81 10.62 12.71
C ASP A 68 14.06 11.94 12.90
N LYS A 69 14.79 13.00 13.28
CA LYS A 69 14.26 14.35 13.59
C LYS A 69 13.82 15.15 12.33
N ASN A 70 13.64 14.48 11.19
CA ASN A 70 13.10 15.07 9.96
C ASN A 70 11.57 15.23 10.05
N SER A 71 11.14 16.07 10.99
CA SER A 71 9.75 16.28 11.37
C SER A 71 8.84 16.69 10.21
N LYS A 72 9.35 17.47 9.23
CA LYS A 72 8.59 17.90 8.04
C LYS A 72 8.35 16.80 7.01
N LYS A 73 9.31 15.88 6.81
CA LYS A 73 9.15 14.75 5.88
C LYS A 73 8.24 13.68 6.46
N ASN A 74 8.30 13.48 7.79
CA ASN A 74 7.37 12.62 8.52
C ASN A 74 5.93 13.15 8.49
N LEU A 75 5.74 14.47 8.65
CA LEU A 75 4.41 15.06 8.59
C LEU A 75 3.75 14.86 7.21
N ASN A 76 4.51 15.04 6.13
CA ASN A 76 4.02 14.81 4.77
C ASN A 76 3.71 13.32 4.50
N MET A 77 4.51 12.38 5.02
CA MET A 77 4.20 10.95 4.93
C MET A 77 2.97 10.56 5.77
N MET A 78 2.80 11.14 6.95
CA MET A 78 1.58 11.01 7.76
C MET A 78 0.37 11.54 7.01
N ALA A 79 0.42 12.77 6.49
CA ALA A 79 -0.66 13.36 5.72
C ALA A 79 -1.01 12.52 4.49
N LEU A 80 -0.02 12.01 3.75
CA LEU A 80 -0.24 11.12 2.62
C LEU A 80 -0.91 9.80 3.03
N SER A 81 -0.50 9.21 4.17
CA SER A 81 -1.11 7.99 4.70
C SER A 81 -2.56 8.19 5.12
N VAL A 82 -2.87 9.33 5.76
CA VAL A 82 -4.23 9.69 6.17
C VAL A 82 -5.12 9.97 4.95
N ILE A 83 -4.62 10.71 3.96
CA ILE A 83 -5.34 10.95 2.69
C ILE A 83 -5.63 9.63 1.98
N THR A 84 -4.67 8.71 1.97
CA THR A 84 -4.86 7.38 1.37
C THR A 84 -5.96 6.61 2.10
N VAL A 85 -5.96 6.58 3.44
CA VAL A 85 -7.02 5.94 4.24
C VAL A 85 -8.40 6.59 4.02
N ILE A 86 -8.47 7.91 3.91
CA ILE A 86 -9.73 8.64 3.66
C ILE A 86 -10.28 8.33 2.27
N ILE A 87 -9.44 8.38 1.23
CA ILE A 87 -9.83 8.02 -0.14
C ILE A 87 -10.33 6.58 -0.17
N PHE A 88 -9.64 5.66 0.52
CA PHE A 88 -10.06 4.26 0.60
C PHE A 88 -11.35 4.03 1.38
N GLY A 89 -11.56 4.74 2.49
CA GLY A 89 -12.81 4.69 3.25
C GLY A 89 -14.00 5.24 2.46
N GLY A 90 -13.79 6.32 1.70
CA GLY A 90 -14.79 6.87 0.79
C GLY A 90 -15.13 5.91 -0.36
N ILE A 91 -14.12 5.23 -0.91
CA ILE A 91 -14.31 4.17 -1.91
C ILE A 91 -15.16 3.03 -1.32
N LEU A 92 -14.86 2.54 -0.11
CA LEU A 92 -15.67 1.51 0.56
C LEU A 92 -17.15 1.90 0.68
N LEU A 93 -17.45 3.13 1.11
CA LEU A 93 -18.82 3.62 1.22
C LEU A 93 -19.55 3.69 -0.12
N LEU A 94 -18.84 3.93 -1.23
CA LEU A 94 -19.42 3.90 -2.57
C LEU A 94 -19.69 2.47 -3.08
N PHE A 95 -18.90 1.48 -2.65
CA PHE A 95 -19.03 0.09 -3.07
C PHE A 95 -19.99 -0.75 -2.20
N PHE A 96 -20.28 -0.34 -0.97
CA PHE A 96 -21.20 -1.01 -0.04
C PHE A 96 -22.64 -0.44 -0.05
N LYS A 97 -22.92 0.52 -0.94
CA LYS A 97 -24.27 1.04 -1.18
C LYS A 97 -24.97 0.26 -2.28
#